data_AF-A0A8T5N9N9-F1
#
_entry.id   AF-A0A8T5N9N9-F1
#
_cell.length_a   1.000
_cell.length_b   1.000
_cell.length_c   1.000
_cell.angle_alpha   90.00
_cell.angle_beta   90.00
_cell.angle_gamma   90.00
#
_symmetry.space_group_name_H-M   'P 1'
#
loop_
_entity.id
_entity.type
_entity.pdbx_description
1 polymer ?
#
loop_
_entity_poly.entity_id
_entity_poly.type
_entity_poly.pdbx_seq_one_letter_code
_entity_poly.pdbx_strand_id
1 'polypeptide(L)'
;MLRKNVSISDAHLRLLDPLLKKHQGNLSAAMRDIIDFTGFVTENMGSLEKARDLLKEKNRVKEQTLHRIYGITIPLTMFRWLLADRKTCLPSLNNATQLFTRHDDINIDDINIYDVQNLNNIFDEELSFLNWPVKVTFSSDNGKVGIQITGMDQEINKFCAILVAMFFSKNKNPQKISILMIYPASIYMGITEAISSEEAILTIHKKISNQDIIQNLDQPMHIES
;
A
#
# COMPACT_ATOMS: atom_id res chain seq x y z
N MET A 1 43.55 19.77 6.55
CA MET A 1 43.18 19.29 5.20
C MET A 1 44.29 18.39 4.70
N LEU A 2 43.98 17.14 4.33
CA LEU A 2 44.96 16.17 3.87
C LEU A 2 44.83 16.02 2.35
N ARG A 3 45.90 16.25 1.59
CA ARG A 3 45.87 16.19 0.13
C ARG A 3 46.26 14.78 -0.34
N LYS A 4 45.37 14.16 -1.11
CA LYS A 4 45.63 12.90 -1.81
C LYS A 4 45.39 13.12 -3.29
N ASN A 5 46.30 12.62 -4.12
CA ASN A 5 46.18 12.68 -5.57
C ASN A 5 45.65 11.32 -6.05
N VAL A 6 44.66 11.34 -6.94
CA VAL A 6 44.03 10.13 -7.48
C VAL A 6 43.92 10.30 -9.00
N SER A 7 44.27 9.24 -9.73
CA SER A 7 44.08 9.18 -11.17
C SER A 7 42.77 8.45 -11.48
N ILE A 8 41.93 9.05 -12.31
CA ILE A 8 40.62 8.51 -12.69
C ILE A 8 40.49 8.62 -14.21
N SER A 9 39.92 7.61 -14.86
CA SER A 9 39.68 7.67 -16.30
C SER A 9 38.50 8.59 -16.65
N ASP A 10 38.55 9.21 -17.82
CA ASP A 10 37.49 10.11 -18.28
C ASP A 10 36.11 9.45 -18.30
N ALA A 11 36.04 8.15 -18.60
CA ALA A 11 34.78 7.40 -18.57
C ALA A 11 34.14 7.40 -17.17
N HIS A 12 34.93 7.19 -16.11
CA HIS A 12 34.43 7.23 -14.74
C HIS A 12 34.19 8.66 -14.25
N LEU A 13 34.95 9.64 -14.76
CA LEU A 13 34.77 11.04 -14.42
C LEU A 13 33.42 11.58 -14.92
N ARG A 14 32.99 11.17 -16.13
CA ARG A 14 31.66 11.50 -16.67
C ARG A 14 30.50 10.97 -15.83
N LEU A 15 30.67 9.83 -15.15
CA LEU A 15 29.65 9.31 -14.23
C LEU A 15 29.44 10.23 -13.02
N LEU A 16 30.42 11.08 -12.69
CA LEU A 16 30.37 12.03 -11.59
C LEU A 16 29.78 13.39 -12.00
N ASP A 17 29.51 13.62 -13.29
CA ASP A 17 29.00 14.90 -13.80
C ASP A 17 27.77 15.45 -13.02
N PRO A 18 26.78 14.62 -12.61
CA PRO A 18 25.66 15.11 -11.81
C PRO A 18 26.09 15.67 -10.44
N LEU A 19 27.04 15.00 -9.79
CA LEU A 19 27.59 15.41 -8.49
C LEU A 19 28.54 16.61 -8.63
N LEU A 20 29.29 16.67 -9.73
CA LEU A 20 30.15 17.81 -10.05
C LEU A 20 29.32 19.07 -10.30
N LYS A 21 28.19 18.96 -11.01
CA LYS A 21 27.26 20.09 -11.21
C LYS A 21 26.69 20.61 -9.89
N LYS A 22 26.31 19.71 -8.96
CA LYS A 22 25.85 20.07 -7.61
C LYS A 22 26.89 20.91 -6.85
N HIS A 23 28.17 20.59 -7.02
CA HIS A 23 29.30 21.26 -6.37
C HIS A 23 30.03 22.27 -7.28
N GLN A 24 29.38 22.77 -8.33
CA GLN A 24 29.92 23.80 -9.24
C GLN A 24 31.30 23.45 -9.83
N GLY A 25 31.52 22.18 -10.16
CA GLY A 25 32.77 21.67 -10.72
C GLY A 25 33.84 21.30 -9.69
N ASN A 26 33.57 21.42 -8.38
CA ASN A 26 34.52 21.05 -7.34
C ASN A 26 34.56 19.53 -7.12
N LEU A 27 35.55 18.87 -7.73
CA LEU A 27 35.75 17.42 -7.59
C LEU A 27 36.06 17.00 -6.15
N SER A 28 36.79 17.79 -5.38
CA SER A 28 37.11 17.43 -3.99
C SER A 28 35.87 17.44 -3.08
N ALA A 29 34.94 18.35 -3.32
CA ALA A 29 33.66 18.39 -2.61
C ALA A 29 32.78 17.20 -3.01
N ALA A 30 32.67 16.91 -4.31
CA ALA A 30 31.94 15.75 -4.81
C ALA A 30 32.51 14.42 -4.27
N MET A 31 33.83 14.28 -4.22
CA MET A 31 34.48 13.08 -3.67
C MET A 31 34.24 12.92 -2.18
N ARG A 32 34.14 14.02 -1.41
CA ARG A 32 33.80 13.95 0.02
C ARG A 32 32.38 13.44 0.23
N ASP A 33 31.40 13.96 -0.51
CA ASP A 33 30.01 13.45 -0.47
C ASP A 33 29.95 11.94 -0.78
N ILE A 34 30.73 11.47 -1.76
CA ILE A 34 30.78 10.04 -2.12
C ILE A 34 31.39 9.21 -1.00
N ILE A 35 32.49 9.67 -0.39
CA ILE A 35 33.14 8.98 0.74
C ILE A 35 32.19 8.93 1.93
N ASP A 36 31.56 10.05 2.29
CA ASP A 36 30.61 10.14 3.41
C ASP A 36 29.41 9.22 3.17
N PHE A 37 28.87 9.20 1.95
CA PHE A 37 27.80 8.28 1.57
C PHE A 37 28.24 6.82 1.65
N THR A 38 29.44 6.49 1.16
CA THR A 38 29.96 5.12 1.19
C THR A 38 30.19 4.66 2.62
N GLY A 39 30.75 5.52 3.48
CA GLY A 39 30.90 5.27 4.92
C GLY A 39 29.54 5.01 5.59
N PHE A 40 28.57 5.89 5.36
CA PHE A 40 27.21 5.72 5.87
C PHE A 40 26.58 4.38 5.44
N VAL A 41 26.72 4.01 4.16
CA VAL A 41 26.18 2.76 3.64
C VAL A 41 26.89 1.55 4.26
N THR A 42 28.21 1.58 4.37
CA THR A 42 28.98 0.48 4.99
C THR A 42 28.65 0.32 6.47
N GLU A 43 28.48 1.41 7.23
CA GLU A 43 28.10 1.35 8.65
C GLU A 43 26.69 0.80 8.87
N ASN A 44 25.71 1.19 8.03
CA ASN A 44 24.32 0.79 8.21
C ASN A 44 23.96 -0.54 7.53
N MET A 45 24.62 -0.89 6.42
CA MET A 45 24.29 -2.06 5.60
C MET A 45 25.40 -3.12 5.57
N GLY A 46 26.54 -2.86 6.23
CA GLY A 46 27.68 -3.78 6.33
C GLY A 46 28.58 -3.81 5.09
N SER A 47 28.03 -3.70 3.88
CA SER A 47 28.81 -3.59 2.63
C SER A 47 28.07 -2.84 1.53
N LEU A 48 28.84 -2.31 0.57
CA LEU A 48 28.30 -1.59 -0.59
C LEU A 48 27.59 -2.55 -1.56
N GLU A 49 28.07 -3.79 -1.65
CA GLU A 49 27.51 -4.86 -2.45
C GLU A 49 26.11 -5.22 -1.96
N LYS A 50 25.94 -5.39 -0.64
CA LYS A 50 24.64 -5.68 -0.03
C LYS A 50 23.66 -4.53 -0.25
N ALA A 51 24.11 -3.28 -0.11
CA ALA A 51 23.29 -2.11 -0.40
C ALA A 51 22.85 -2.05 -1.87
N ARG A 52 23.76 -2.35 -2.80
CA ARG A 52 23.48 -2.40 -4.23
C ARG A 52 22.50 -3.52 -4.56
N ASP A 53 22.65 -4.69 -3.96
CA ASP A 53 21.79 -5.84 -4.22
C ASP A 53 20.38 -5.60 -3.67
N LEU A 54 20.25 -4.98 -2.49
CA LEU A 54 18.96 -4.52 -1.95
C LEU A 54 18.27 -3.48 -2.86
N LEU A 55 19.03 -2.53 -3.41
CA LEU A 55 18.49 -1.54 -4.36
C LEU A 55 18.05 -2.19 -5.67
N LYS A 56 18.82 -3.17 -6.17
CA LYS A 56 18.45 -3.94 -7.37
C LYS A 56 17.22 -4.80 -7.14
N GLU A 57 17.12 -5.46 -5.99
CA GLU A 57 15.95 -6.26 -5.60
C GLU A 57 14.70 -5.37 -5.47
N LYS A 58 14.81 -4.24 -4.75
CA LYS A 58 13.72 -3.26 -4.65
C LYS A 58 13.27 -2.74 -6.02
N ASN A 59 14.21 -2.47 -6.93
CA ASN A 59 13.89 -2.03 -8.28
C ASN A 59 13.27 -3.16 -9.13
N ARG A 60 13.74 -4.41 -9.00
CA ARG A 60 13.15 -5.57 -9.69
C ARG A 60 11.72 -5.84 -9.22
N VAL A 61 11.45 -5.82 -7.92
CA VAL A 61 10.10 -5.94 -7.36
C VAL A 61 9.22 -4.80 -7.87
N LYS A 62 9.73 -3.56 -7.88
CA LYS A 62 9.01 -2.41 -8.41
C LYS A 62 8.71 -2.54 -9.90
N GLU A 63 9.65 -3.03 -10.71
CA GLU A 63 9.44 -3.27 -12.14
C GLU A 63 8.47 -4.42 -12.39
N GLN A 64 8.59 -5.54 -11.68
CA GLN A 64 7.67 -6.68 -11.81
C GLN A 64 6.24 -6.30 -11.44
N THR A 65 6.04 -5.52 -10.36
CA THR A 65 4.71 -5.03 -9.98
C THR A 65 4.18 -3.95 -10.93
N LEU A 66 5.04 -3.08 -11.50
CA LEU A 66 4.64 -2.13 -12.54
C LEU A 66 4.18 -2.81 -13.84
N HIS A 67 4.77 -3.96 -14.20
CA HIS A 67 4.34 -4.74 -15.35
C HIS A 67 3.07 -5.58 -15.06
N ARG A 68 2.70 -5.76 -13.79
CA ARG A 68 1.50 -6.51 -13.35
C ARG A 68 0.22 -5.68 -13.41
N ILE A 69 0.30 -4.36 -13.18
CA ILE A 69 -0.85 -3.47 -13.12
C ILE A 69 -0.71 -2.41 -14.21
N TYR A 70 -1.45 -2.52 -15.31
CA TYR A 70 -1.60 -1.42 -16.25
C TYR A 70 -2.46 -0.32 -15.60
N GLY A 71 -1.79 0.61 -14.92
CA GLY A 71 -2.43 1.69 -14.18
C GLY A 71 -2.79 2.87 -15.08
N ILE A 72 -4.00 3.39 -14.93
CA ILE A 72 -4.41 4.67 -15.51
C ILE A 72 -4.33 5.72 -14.40
N THR A 73 -3.64 6.83 -14.65
CA THR A 73 -3.63 7.97 -13.71
C THR A 73 -4.90 8.79 -13.94
N ILE A 74 -5.67 8.97 -12.87
CA ILE A 74 -6.88 9.79 -12.88
C ILE A 74 -6.75 10.92 -11.84
N PRO A 75 -7.24 12.15 -12.13
CA PRO A 75 -7.29 13.21 -11.13
C PRO A 75 -8.10 12.78 -9.90
N LEU A 76 -7.64 13.18 -8.71
CA LEU A 76 -8.27 12.80 -7.43
C LEU A 76 -9.76 13.18 -7.37
N THR A 77 -10.14 14.33 -7.93
CA THR A 77 -11.54 14.78 -7.97
C THR A 77 -12.43 13.84 -8.80
N MET A 78 -11.94 13.35 -9.94
CA MET A 78 -12.63 12.38 -10.77
C MET A 78 -12.72 11.02 -10.09
N PHE A 79 -11.65 10.61 -9.38
CA PHE A 79 -11.67 9.37 -8.62
C PHE A 79 -12.68 9.42 -7.47
N ARG A 80 -12.72 10.51 -6.70
CA ARG A 80 -13.73 10.74 -5.66
C ARG A 80 -15.15 10.67 -6.22
N TRP A 81 -15.41 11.35 -7.33
CA TRP A 81 -16.70 11.31 -7.99
C TRP A 81 -17.08 9.87 -8.40
N LEU A 82 -16.14 9.12 -8.97
CA LEU A 82 -16.33 7.72 -9.35
C LEU A 82 -16.64 6.80 -8.16
N LEU A 83 -16.07 7.07 -6.98
CA LEU A 83 -16.33 6.30 -5.77
C LEU A 83 -17.67 6.68 -5.13
N ALA A 84 -17.96 7.99 -5.04
CA ALA A 84 -19.18 8.49 -4.41
C ALA A 84 -20.46 8.09 -5.16
N ASP A 85 -20.39 7.95 -6.49
CA ASP A 85 -21.55 7.57 -7.31
C ASP A 85 -21.81 6.04 -7.30
N ARG A 86 -20.84 5.24 -6.82
CA ARG A 86 -20.98 3.78 -6.74
C ARG A 86 -21.53 3.34 -5.40
N LYS A 87 -22.86 3.36 -5.29
CA LYS A 87 -23.56 2.94 -4.06
C LYS A 87 -23.53 1.43 -3.81
N THR A 88 -23.37 0.59 -4.85
CA THR A 88 -23.53 -0.87 -4.72
C THR A 88 -22.62 -1.72 -5.61
N CYS A 89 -21.84 -1.10 -6.50
CA CYS A 89 -21.03 -1.83 -7.45
C CYS A 89 -19.65 -2.16 -6.85
N LEU A 90 -19.54 -3.34 -6.23
CA LEU A 90 -18.25 -3.91 -5.87
C LEU A 90 -17.52 -4.36 -7.14
N PRO A 91 -16.18 -4.22 -7.21
CA PRO A 91 -15.41 -4.89 -8.24
C PRO A 91 -15.66 -6.40 -8.18
N SER A 92 -15.46 -7.12 -9.28
CA SER A 92 -15.50 -8.58 -9.23
C SER A 92 -14.43 -9.09 -8.26
N LEU A 93 -14.70 -10.20 -7.56
CA LEU A 93 -13.76 -10.77 -6.59
C LEU A 93 -12.37 -10.99 -7.21
N ASN A 94 -12.33 -11.46 -8.46
CA ASN A 94 -11.08 -11.67 -9.17
C ASN A 94 -10.28 -10.37 -9.38
N ASN A 95 -10.95 -9.27 -9.74
CA ASN A 95 -10.31 -7.98 -9.95
C ASN A 95 -9.84 -7.34 -8.63
N ALA A 96 -10.63 -7.49 -7.55
CA ALA A 96 -10.24 -6.99 -6.24
C ALA A 96 -9.00 -7.71 -5.70
N THR A 97 -8.95 -9.04 -5.87
CA THR A 97 -7.83 -9.84 -5.36
C THR A 97 -6.55 -9.68 -6.17
N GLN A 98 -6.65 -9.36 -7.47
CA GLN A 98 -5.49 -9.12 -8.33
C GLN A 98 -4.57 -7.99 -7.84
N LEU A 99 -5.06 -7.07 -7.00
CA LEU A 99 -4.21 -6.05 -6.37
C LEU A 99 -3.25 -6.64 -5.34
N PHE A 100 -3.58 -7.77 -4.73
CA PHE A 100 -2.84 -8.34 -3.60
C PHE A 100 -2.20 -9.71 -3.91
N THR A 101 -2.46 -10.29 -5.09
CA THR A 101 -1.88 -11.58 -5.54
C THR A 101 -0.44 -11.48 -6.03
N ARG A 102 0.55 -11.94 -5.27
CA ARG A 102 1.92 -12.13 -5.80
C ARG A 102 1.92 -13.32 -6.79
N HIS A 103 2.35 -13.10 -8.03
CA HIS A 103 2.38 -14.15 -9.06
C HIS A 103 3.54 -15.16 -8.89
N ASP A 104 4.47 -14.88 -7.98
CA ASP A 104 5.61 -15.74 -7.71
C ASP A 104 5.31 -16.59 -6.45
N ASP A 105 4.97 -17.85 -6.68
CA ASP A 105 4.97 -19.01 -5.76
C ASP A 105 4.11 -19.02 -4.48
N ILE A 106 3.45 -17.93 -4.09
CA ILE A 106 2.50 -17.95 -2.95
C ILE A 106 1.08 -17.93 -3.51
N ASN A 107 0.42 -19.10 -3.52
CA ASN A 107 -1.03 -19.13 -3.69
C ASN A 107 -1.63 -18.21 -2.62
N ILE A 108 -2.51 -17.28 -3.01
CA ILE A 108 -3.30 -16.43 -2.09
C ILE A 108 -3.94 -17.28 -0.98
N ASP A 109 -4.28 -18.50 -1.37
CA ASP A 109 -4.87 -19.58 -0.61
C ASP A 109 -3.99 -20.04 0.58
N ASP A 110 -2.67 -19.79 0.57
CA ASP A 110 -1.72 -20.18 1.63
C ASP A 110 -1.31 -19.02 2.55
N ILE A 111 -1.88 -17.82 2.37
CA ILE A 111 -1.56 -16.67 3.23
C ILE A 111 -2.20 -16.88 4.61
N ASN A 112 -1.36 -17.05 5.63
CA ASN A 112 -1.79 -17.14 7.01
C ASN A 112 -2.35 -15.78 7.48
N ILE A 113 -3.67 -15.70 7.60
CA ILE A 113 -4.42 -14.50 8.04
C ILE A 113 -4.03 -14.07 9.46
N TYR A 114 -3.47 -14.96 10.26
CA TYR A 114 -3.06 -14.67 11.64
C TYR A 114 -1.63 -14.10 11.75
N ASP A 115 -0.85 -14.12 10.66
CA ASP A 115 0.46 -13.45 10.60
C ASP A 115 0.30 -11.97 10.24
N VAL A 116 0.01 -11.19 11.29
CA VAL A 116 -0.19 -9.74 11.21
C VAL A 116 1.03 -9.00 10.63
N GLN A 117 2.25 -9.46 10.90
CA GLN A 117 3.46 -8.78 10.42
C GLN A 117 3.62 -8.96 8.91
N ASN A 118 3.40 -10.19 8.42
CA ASN A 118 3.40 -10.45 6.99
C ASN A 118 2.27 -9.70 6.26
N LEU A 119 1.07 -9.65 6.85
CA LEU A 119 -0.05 -8.90 6.28
C LEU A 119 0.24 -7.39 6.20
N ASN A 120 0.78 -6.78 7.26
CA ASN A 120 1.16 -5.37 7.22
C ASN A 120 2.19 -5.11 6.11
N ASN A 121 3.22 -5.95 5.99
CA ASN A 121 4.24 -5.79 4.95
C ASN A 121 3.65 -5.92 3.52
N ILE A 122 2.79 -6.92 3.29
CA ILE A 122 2.15 -7.12 1.97
C ILE A 122 1.31 -5.91 1.59
N PHE A 123 0.42 -5.47 2.49
CA PHE A 123 -0.49 -4.35 2.19
C PHE A 123 0.26 -3.02 2.11
N ASP A 124 1.26 -2.78 2.97
CA ASP A 124 2.08 -1.57 2.88
C ASP A 124 2.83 -1.50 1.55
N GLU A 125 3.42 -2.62 1.10
CA GLU A 125 4.07 -2.68 -0.21
C GLU A 125 3.07 -2.46 -1.36
N GLU A 126 1.99 -3.23 -1.42
CA GLU A 126 1.02 -3.17 -2.53
C GLU A 126 0.29 -1.82 -2.59
N LEU A 127 -0.11 -1.25 -1.44
CA LEU A 127 -0.77 0.06 -1.39
C LEU A 127 0.20 1.22 -1.67
N SER A 128 1.49 1.07 -1.37
CA SER A 128 2.49 2.09 -1.70
C SER A 128 2.58 2.36 -3.21
N PHE A 129 2.26 1.38 -4.05
CA PHE A 129 2.22 1.56 -5.51
C PHE A 129 1.02 2.38 -5.98
N LEU A 130 -0.09 2.35 -5.24
CA LEU A 130 -1.31 3.06 -5.61
C LEU A 130 -1.23 4.56 -5.30
N ASN A 131 -0.22 5.00 -4.51
CA ASN A 131 -0.09 6.38 -4.02
C ASN A 131 -1.37 6.91 -3.36
N TRP A 132 -2.20 6.03 -2.79
CA TRP A 132 -3.40 6.46 -2.08
C TRP A 132 -3.02 7.01 -0.71
N PRO A 133 -3.66 8.10 -0.23
CA PRO A 133 -3.40 8.68 1.08
C PRO A 133 -4.07 7.86 2.20
N VAL A 134 -3.82 6.55 2.21
CA VAL A 134 -4.41 5.56 3.12
C VAL A 134 -3.31 4.72 3.75
N LYS A 135 -3.46 4.45 5.04
CA LYS A 135 -2.66 3.50 5.79
C LYS A 135 -3.55 2.40 6.33
N VAL A 136 -3.16 1.15 6.10
CA VAL A 136 -3.83 -0.05 6.61
C VAL A 136 -2.96 -0.67 7.69
N THR A 137 -3.58 -1.06 8.79
CA THR A 137 -2.89 -1.69 9.91
C THR A 137 -3.69 -2.90 10.38
N PHE A 138 -2.99 -4.00 10.59
CA PHE A 138 -3.55 -5.24 11.10
C PHE A 138 -3.18 -5.41 12.57
N SER A 139 -4.11 -5.95 13.34
CA SER A 139 -3.96 -6.31 14.75
C SER A 139 -4.59 -7.68 14.97
N SER A 140 -4.02 -8.49 15.84
CA SER A 140 -4.59 -9.78 16.25
C SER A 140 -4.74 -9.77 17.76
N ASP A 141 -5.97 -9.98 18.23
CA ASP A 141 -6.28 -10.14 19.65
C ASP A 141 -7.18 -11.37 19.84
N ASN A 142 -6.72 -12.32 20.66
CA ASN A 142 -7.46 -13.54 21.00
C ASN A 142 -8.00 -14.34 19.80
N GLY A 143 -7.22 -14.46 18.73
CA GLY A 143 -7.62 -15.18 17.51
C GLY A 143 -8.61 -14.45 16.62
N LYS A 144 -8.89 -13.16 16.89
CA LYS A 144 -9.64 -12.27 16.00
C LYS A 144 -8.69 -11.27 15.38
N VAL A 145 -8.83 -11.06 14.07
CA VAL A 145 -8.05 -10.06 13.35
C VAL A 145 -8.86 -8.78 13.24
N GLY A 146 -8.31 -7.69 13.78
CA GLY A 146 -8.79 -6.33 13.63
C GLY A 146 -8.00 -5.62 12.55
N ILE A 147 -8.71 -4.94 11.64
CA ILE A 147 -8.16 -4.18 10.54
C ILE A 147 -8.54 -2.73 10.77
N GLN A 148 -7.55 -1.84 10.81
CA GLN A 148 -7.76 -0.41 10.90
C GLN A 148 -7.20 0.28 9.65
N ILE A 149 -8.06 1.02 8.99
CA ILE A 149 -7.76 1.81 7.81
C ILE A 149 -7.87 3.28 8.22
N THR A 150 -6.87 4.08 7.87
CA THR A 150 -6.81 5.51 8.22
C THR A 150 -6.40 6.32 7.02
N GLY A 151 -7.01 7.49 6.85
CA GLY A 151 -6.72 8.36 5.72
C GLY A 151 -7.57 9.62 5.75
N MET A 152 -7.14 10.63 5.02
CA MET A 152 -7.80 11.94 4.96
C MET A 152 -9.09 11.93 4.13
N ASP A 153 -9.30 10.89 3.32
CA ASP A 153 -10.39 10.79 2.37
C ASP A 153 -11.30 9.61 2.70
N GLN A 154 -12.53 9.92 3.10
CA GLN A 154 -13.49 8.91 3.54
C GLN A 154 -13.86 7.93 2.41
N GLU A 155 -13.99 8.40 1.17
CA GLU A 155 -14.43 7.55 0.06
C GLU A 155 -13.31 6.58 -0.36
N ILE A 156 -12.06 7.06 -0.36
CA ILE A 156 -10.90 6.19 -0.59
C ILE A 156 -10.73 5.20 0.57
N ASN A 157 -10.93 5.62 1.82
CA ASN A 157 -10.89 4.73 2.98
C ASN A 157 -11.93 3.61 2.85
N LYS A 158 -13.19 3.94 2.50
CA LYS A 158 -14.27 2.97 2.28
C LYS A 158 -13.94 2.00 1.15
N PHE A 159 -13.45 2.52 0.03
CA PHE A 159 -13.06 1.68 -1.10
C PHE A 159 -11.91 0.73 -0.76
N CYS A 160 -10.91 1.22 -0.02
CA CYS A 160 -9.84 0.37 0.50
C CYS A 160 -10.38 -0.72 1.43
N ALA A 161 -11.30 -0.37 2.35
CA ALA A 161 -11.95 -1.33 3.24
C ALA A 161 -12.66 -2.46 2.50
N ILE A 162 -13.37 -2.13 1.42
CA ILE A 162 -13.99 -3.10 0.51
C ILE A 162 -12.94 -4.05 -0.06
N LEU A 163 -11.87 -3.51 -0.65
CA LEU A 163 -10.84 -4.31 -1.30
C LEU A 163 -10.15 -5.27 -0.31
N VAL A 164 -9.84 -4.78 0.89
CA VAL A 164 -9.25 -5.59 1.96
C VAL A 164 -10.23 -6.70 2.38
N ALA A 165 -11.51 -6.38 2.61
CA ALA A 165 -12.49 -7.38 3.01
C ALA A 165 -12.72 -8.44 1.91
N MET A 166 -12.75 -8.03 0.65
CA MET A 166 -12.86 -8.93 -0.50
C MET A 166 -11.64 -9.86 -0.61
N PHE A 167 -10.44 -9.36 -0.32
CA PHE A 167 -9.24 -10.19 -0.26
C PHE A 167 -9.38 -11.32 0.76
N PHE A 168 -9.84 -11.02 1.99
CA PHE A 168 -10.04 -12.06 3.01
C PHE A 168 -11.20 -13.03 2.71
N SER A 169 -12.16 -12.64 1.87
CA SER A 169 -13.26 -13.53 1.46
C SER A 169 -12.83 -14.64 0.49
N LYS A 170 -11.71 -14.45 -0.23
CA LYS A 170 -11.20 -15.41 -1.23
C LYS A 170 -10.19 -16.43 -0.65
N ASN A 171 -9.72 -16.24 0.58
CA ASN A 171 -8.72 -17.14 1.18
C ASN A 171 -9.29 -18.55 1.46
N LYS A 172 -8.45 -19.58 1.64
CA LYS A 172 -8.84 -20.98 1.97
C LYS A 172 -9.80 -21.06 3.14
N ASN A 173 -9.60 -20.18 4.13
CA ASN A 173 -10.49 -19.98 5.26
C ASN A 173 -11.15 -18.61 5.11
N PRO A 174 -12.29 -18.52 4.39
CA PRO A 174 -12.95 -17.25 4.11
C PRO A 174 -13.29 -16.53 5.40
N GLN A 175 -13.06 -15.22 5.46
CA GLN A 175 -13.42 -14.40 6.61
C GLN A 175 -14.56 -13.45 6.26
N LYS A 176 -15.52 -13.29 7.17
CA LYS A 176 -16.61 -12.32 7.09
C LYS A 176 -16.38 -11.15 8.04
N ILE A 177 -17.01 -10.03 7.71
CA ILE A 177 -17.02 -8.84 8.57
C ILE A 177 -17.96 -9.08 9.75
N SER A 178 -17.40 -9.21 10.95
CA SER A 178 -18.18 -9.30 12.20
C SER A 178 -18.55 -7.91 12.72
N ILE A 179 -17.57 -7.01 12.74
CA ILE A 179 -17.67 -5.65 13.28
C ILE A 179 -17.22 -4.69 12.18
N LEU A 180 -17.97 -3.62 11.95
CA LEU A 180 -17.61 -2.53 11.05
C LEU A 180 -17.93 -1.21 11.76
N MET A 181 -16.92 -0.42 12.03
CA MET A 181 -17.04 0.93 12.57
C MET A 181 -16.43 1.91 11.58
N ILE A 182 -17.21 2.88 11.12
CA ILE A 182 -16.77 3.88 10.14
C ILE A 182 -16.77 5.24 10.82
N TYR A 183 -15.60 5.86 10.85
CA TYR A 183 -15.35 7.22 11.30
C TYR A 183 -14.89 8.06 10.10
N PRO A 184 -14.98 9.40 10.18
CA PRO A 184 -14.62 10.28 9.06
C PRO A 184 -13.19 10.06 8.53
N ALA A 185 -12.23 9.80 9.41
CA ALA A 185 -10.82 9.61 9.06
C ALA A 185 -10.30 8.18 9.28
N SER A 186 -11.16 7.25 9.72
CA SER A 186 -10.74 5.88 10.02
C SER A 186 -11.88 4.88 9.89
N ILE A 187 -11.57 3.68 9.41
CA ILE A 187 -12.49 2.56 9.36
C ILE A 187 -11.86 1.40 10.12
N TYR A 188 -12.61 0.83 11.05
CA TYR A 188 -12.23 -0.38 11.76
C TYR A 188 -13.12 -1.55 11.34
N MET A 189 -12.49 -2.67 10.99
CA MET A 189 -13.17 -3.93 10.66
C MET A 189 -12.64 -5.06 11.55
N GLY A 190 -13.54 -5.76 12.22
CA GLY A 190 -13.23 -7.04 12.85
C GLY A 190 -13.63 -8.17 11.91
N ILE A 191 -12.70 -9.06 11.56
CA ILE A 191 -12.97 -10.22 10.72
C ILE A 191 -13.03 -11.52 11.54
N THR A 192 -13.90 -12.44 11.12
CA THR A 192 -14.10 -13.77 11.73
C THR A 192 -14.34 -14.81 10.66
N GLU A 193 -14.09 -16.09 10.96
CA GLU A 193 -14.30 -17.18 10.02
C GLU A 193 -15.74 -17.23 9.49
N ALA A 194 -15.85 -17.50 8.18
CA ALA A 194 -17.09 -17.70 7.45
C ALA A 194 -17.16 -19.15 6.95
N ILE A 195 -18.38 -19.63 6.71
CA ILE A 195 -18.65 -21.00 6.25
C ILE A 195 -18.29 -21.13 4.76
N SER A 196 -18.42 -20.05 3.98
CA SER A 196 -18.05 -20.00 2.57
C SER A 196 -17.66 -18.58 2.12
N SER A 197 -16.96 -18.47 0.99
CA SER A 197 -16.64 -17.19 0.34
C SER A 197 -17.89 -16.39 -0.05
N GLU A 198 -18.98 -17.09 -0.41
CA GLU A 198 -20.26 -16.45 -0.74
C GLU A 198 -20.91 -15.79 0.49
N GLU A 199 -20.88 -16.46 1.65
CA GLU A 199 -21.36 -15.90 2.91
C GLU A 199 -20.56 -14.65 3.30
N ALA A 200 -19.23 -14.71 3.12
CA ALA A 200 -18.34 -13.58 3.38
C ALA A 200 -18.70 -12.36 2.49
N ILE A 201 -18.89 -12.57 1.19
CA ILE A 201 -19.26 -11.51 0.23
C ILE A 201 -20.65 -10.92 0.55
N LEU A 202 -21.63 -11.77 0.86
CA LEU A 202 -22.96 -11.31 1.27
C LEU A 202 -22.91 -10.45 2.54
N THR A 203 -22.03 -10.80 3.48
CA THR A 203 -21.82 -10.02 4.70
C THR A 203 -21.20 -8.65 4.39
N ILE A 204 -20.25 -8.59 3.46
CA ILE A 204 -19.68 -7.33 2.97
C ILE A 204 -20.78 -6.45 2.37
N HIS A 205 -21.57 -6.98 1.43
CA HIS A 205 -22.67 -6.24 0.83
C HIS A 205 -23.69 -5.74 1.86
N LYS A 206 -24.09 -6.59 2.82
CA LYS A 206 -25.08 -6.23 3.84
C LYS A 206 -24.57 -5.16 4.80
N LYS A 207 -23.34 -5.28 5.29
CA LYS A 207 -22.75 -4.34 6.27
C LYS A 207 -22.43 -2.99 5.63
N ILE A 208 -22.07 -2.97 4.35
CA ILE A 208 -21.78 -1.74 3.62
C ILE A 208 -23.06 -1.06 3.14
N SER A 209 -24.05 -1.82 2.64
CA SER A 209 -25.32 -1.25 2.14
C SER A 209 -26.27 -0.80 3.26
N ASN A 210 -26.29 -1.47 4.42
CA ASN A 210 -27.18 -1.09 5.54
C ASN A 210 -26.85 0.27 6.19
N GLN A 211 -25.76 0.93 5.79
CA GLN A 211 -25.35 2.20 6.38
C GLN A 211 -26.04 3.42 5.78
N ASP A 212 -26.59 3.32 4.56
CA ASP A 212 -27.35 4.42 3.96
C ASP A 212 -28.69 4.67 4.69
N ILE A 213 -29.17 3.72 5.49
CA ILE A 213 -30.42 3.89 6.25
C ILE A 213 -30.16 4.73 7.52
N ILE A 214 -28.97 4.64 8.12
CA ILE A 214 -28.68 5.33 9.39
C ILE A 214 -28.20 6.77 9.14
N GLN A 215 -27.49 7.05 8.04
CA GLN A 215 -27.08 8.43 7.71
C GLN A 215 -28.22 9.33 7.20
N ASN A 216 -29.33 8.76 6.72
CA ASN A 216 -30.49 9.52 6.24
C ASN A 216 -31.55 9.82 7.32
N LEU A 217 -31.35 9.39 8.57
CA LEU A 217 -32.29 9.68 9.67
C LEU A 217 -31.95 10.96 10.46
N ASP A 218 -30.77 11.56 10.21
CA ASP A 218 -30.28 12.74 10.95
C ASP A 218 -30.32 14.05 10.15
N GLN A 219 -30.97 14.11 8.99
CA GLN A 219 -31.25 15.38 8.31
C GLN A 219 -32.65 15.88 8.66
N PRO A 220 -32.81 16.94 9.47
CA PRO A 220 -34.12 17.58 9.62
C PRO A 220 -34.52 18.16 8.27
N MET A 221 -35.70 17.77 7.77
CA MET A 221 -36.36 18.45 6.66
C MET A 221 -36.49 19.93 7.02
N HIS A 222 -35.68 20.77 6.40
CA HIS A 222 -35.99 22.19 6.30
C HIS A 222 -37.20 22.33 5.38
N ILE A 223 -38.38 22.40 5.98
CA ILE A 223 -39.58 22.90 5.34
C ILE A 223 -39.40 24.42 5.30
N GLU A 224 -38.91 24.94 4.18
CA GLU A 224 -38.97 26.39 3.93
C GLU A 224 -40.45 26.79 3.80
N SER A 225 -40.81 27.83 4.55
CA SER A 225 -42.13 28.49 4.55
C SER A 225 -42.03 29.83 3.88
#